data_AF-A0A8S1HUX6-F1
#
_entry.id   AF-A0A8S1HUX6-F1
#
_cell.length_a   1.000
_cell.length_b   1.000
_cell.length_c   1.000
_cell.angle_alpha   90.00
_cell.angle_beta   90.00
_cell.angle_gamma   90.00
#
_symmetry.space_group_name_H-M   'P 1'
#
loop_
_entity.id
_entity.type
_entity.pdbx_description
1 polymer ?
#
loop_
_entity_poly.entity_id
_entity_poly.type
_entity_poly.pdbx_seq_one_letter_code
_entity_poly.pdbx_strand_id
1 'polypeptide(L)'
;MSVNLIAGRGVTQVVIRCEEAKTSGYLDLSSCSLMFIADAIYLLLKGYEIDKVNLRNNGFKKFPKKMVTKFPNLTIFNMEGNEIEEVPTELGSWTNLKGINGANNKLQKFPEGIYELQKLVHLDLSGNLISELDVDRLYENCQALAQLNLSENPLSQETKESLKNHPKKPAKLVVKL
;
A
#
# COMPACT_ATOMS: atom_id res chain seq x y z
N MET A 1 12.06 -31.38 25.61
CA MET A 1 10.82 -30.68 25.20
C MET A 1 11.17 -29.24 24.85
N SER A 2 11.46 -28.99 23.58
CA SER A 2 11.82 -27.68 23.04
C SER A 2 10.78 -27.29 21.99
N VAL A 3 9.55 -27.08 22.46
CA VAL A 3 8.42 -26.67 21.63
C VAL A 3 8.06 -25.25 22.06
N ASN A 4 8.00 -24.31 21.12
CA ASN A 4 7.27 -23.03 21.21
C ASN A 4 7.84 -21.78 21.93
N LEU A 5 9.16 -21.55 22.05
CA LEU A 5 9.62 -20.20 22.47
C LEU A 5 9.58 -19.15 21.34
N ILE A 6 9.80 -19.55 20.09
CA ILE A 6 9.90 -18.63 18.94
C ILE A 6 8.51 -18.19 18.44
N ALA A 7 7.56 -19.14 18.36
CA ALA A 7 6.18 -18.84 17.96
C ALA A 7 5.48 -17.87 18.94
N GLY A 8 5.78 -17.99 20.25
CA GLY A 8 5.23 -17.09 21.26
C GLY A 8 5.69 -15.64 21.08
N ARG A 9 6.98 -15.42 20.80
CA ARG A 9 7.53 -14.05 20.64
C ARG A 9 6.90 -13.28 19.49
N GLY A 10 6.68 -13.93 18.34
CA GLY A 10 6.03 -13.28 17.19
C GLY A 10 4.59 -12.87 17.47
N VAL A 11 3.81 -13.73 18.14
CA VAL A 11 2.44 -13.42 18.55
C VAL A 11 2.41 -12.30 19.59
N THR A 12 3.29 -12.34 20.60
CA THR A 12 3.39 -11.29 21.61
C THR A 12 3.71 -9.93 20.98
N GLN A 13 4.63 -9.90 20.01
CA GLN A 13 5.00 -8.66 19.31
C GLN A 13 3.82 -8.06 18.53
N VAL A 14 3.06 -8.87 17.80
CA VAL A 14 1.86 -8.40 17.07
C VAL A 14 0.84 -7.81 18.04
N VAL A 15 0.58 -8.47 19.17
CA VAL A 15 -0.38 -7.98 20.18
C VAL A 15 0.09 -6.65 20.77
N ILE A 16 1.35 -6.52 21.15
CA ILE A 16 1.90 -5.26 21.69
C ILE A 16 1.71 -4.11 20.69
N ARG A 17 2.06 -4.32 19.42
CA ARG A 17 1.92 -3.27 18.39
C ARG A 17 0.46 -2.92 18.10
N CYS A 18 -0.46 -3.87 18.25
CA CYS A 18 -1.89 -3.57 18.22
C CYS A 18 -2.32 -2.71 19.41
N GLU A 19 -1.83 -2.99 20.63
CA GLU A 19 -2.14 -2.15 21.80
C GLU A 19 -1.59 -0.72 21.63
N GLU A 20 -0.38 -0.56 21.10
CA GLU A 20 0.20 0.75 20.77
C GLU A 20 -0.64 1.49 19.71
N ALA A 21 -1.13 0.78 18.69
CA ALA A 21 -1.95 1.33 17.63
C ALA A 21 -3.27 1.93 18.14
N LYS A 22 -3.84 1.40 19.22
CA LYS A 22 -5.08 1.92 19.83
C LYS A 22 -4.98 3.37 20.28
N THR A 23 -3.78 3.80 20.66
CA THR A 23 -3.54 5.17 21.13
C THR A 23 -2.93 6.06 20.05
N SER A 24 -2.11 5.48 19.18
CA SER A 24 -1.34 6.24 18.18
C SER A 24 -2.05 6.38 16.83
N GLY A 25 -3.04 5.53 16.53
CA GLY A 25 -3.64 5.39 15.20
C GLY A 25 -2.74 4.70 14.18
N TYR A 26 -1.51 4.34 14.55
CA TYR A 26 -0.53 3.71 13.69
C TYR A 26 -0.35 2.23 14.01
N LEU A 27 -0.80 1.37 13.09
CA LEU A 27 -0.64 -0.08 13.18
C LEU A 27 0.63 -0.52 12.43
N ASP A 28 1.71 -0.75 13.17
CA ASP A 28 2.94 -1.33 12.63
C ASP A 28 2.92 -2.86 12.75
N LEU A 29 2.84 -3.57 11.64
CA LEU A 29 2.98 -5.02 11.57
C LEU A 29 4.13 -5.42 10.64
N SER A 30 5.12 -4.53 10.48
CA SER A 30 6.27 -4.79 9.63
C SER A 30 7.18 -5.87 10.21
N SER A 31 7.78 -6.69 9.33
CA SER A 31 8.73 -7.75 9.70
C SER A 31 8.20 -8.75 10.74
N CYS A 32 6.90 -9.08 10.65
CA CYS A 32 6.22 -10.03 11.55
C CYS A 32 6.08 -11.43 10.92
N SER A 33 6.71 -11.67 9.77
CA SER A 33 6.61 -12.92 9.00
C SER A 33 5.16 -13.33 8.69
N LEU A 34 4.28 -12.34 8.48
CA LEU A 34 2.86 -12.56 8.23
C LEU A 34 2.62 -12.97 6.78
N MET A 35 1.78 -13.98 6.57
CA MET A 35 1.27 -14.33 5.24
C MET A 35 -0.14 -13.79 4.99
N PHE A 36 -0.88 -13.51 6.06
CA PHE A 36 -2.22 -12.92 6.06
C PHE A 36 -2.48 -12.22 7.40
N ILE A 37 -3.49 -11.35 7.45
CA ILE A 37 -3.93 -10.70 8.67
C ILE A 37 -5.05 -11.53 9.30
N ALA A 38 -4.81 -12.04 10.51
CA ALA A 38 -5.79 -12.83 11.25
C ALA A 38 -6.96 -11.96 11.75
N ASP A 39 -8.17 -12.52 11.80
CA ASP A 39 -9.37 -11.78 12.21
C ASP A 39 -9.30 -11.23 13.64
N ALA A 40 -8.52 -11.88 14.50
CA ALA A 40 -8.24 -11.41 15.86
C ALA A 40 -7.65 -10.00 15.89
N ILE A 41 -6.85 -9.60 14.90
CA ILE A 41 -6.28 -8.24 14.83
C ILE A 41 -7.39 -7.21 14.63
N TYR A 42 -8.35 -7.48 13.73
CA TYR A 42 -9.49 -6.58 13.52
C TYR A 42 -10.43 -6.52 14.73
N LEU A 43 -10.57 -7.62 15.47
CA LEU A 43 -11.34 -7.65 16.70
C LEU A 43 -10.66 -6.85 17.82
N LEU A 44 -9.34 -6.98 17.94
CA LEU A 44 -8.55 -6.28 18.97
C LEU A 44 -8.58 -4.75 18.76
N LEU A 45 -8.57 -4.31 17.51
CA LEU A 45 -8.60 -2.90 17.12
C LEU A 45 -10.02 -2.36 16.92
N LYS A 46 -11.05 -3.15 17.22
CA LYS A 46 -12.44 -2.73 17.06
C LYS A 46 -12.74 -1.52 17.95
N GLY A 47 -13.22 -0.45 17.35
CA GLY A 47 -13.60 0.79 18.05
C GLY A 47 -12.45 1.80 18.19
N TYR A 48 -11.26 1.48 17.69
CA TYR A 48 -10.12 2.40 17.64
C TYR A 48 -9.93 2.93 16.22
N GLU A 49 -9.56 4.19 16.11
CA GLU A 49 -9.28 4.81 14.81
C GLU A 49 -7.85 4.49 14.39
N ILE A 50 -7.70 3.84 13.23
CA ILE A 50 -6.41 3.53 12.61
C ILE A 50 -6.29 4.34 11.33
N ASP A 51 -5.31 5.23 11.28
CA ASP A 51 -5.09 6.16 10.17
C ASP A 51 -3.81 5.85 9.39
N LYS A 52 -2.93 4.97 9.91
CA LYS A 52 -1.69 4.55 9.26
C LYS A 52 -1.45 3.07 9.50
N VAL A 53 -1.05 2.35 8.46
CA VAL A 53 -0.73 0.91 8.54
C VAL A 53 0.59 0.64 7.84
N ASN A 54 1.45 -0.15 8.49
CA ASN A 54 2.71 -0.61 7.92
C ASN A 54 2.78 -2.15 7.96
N LEU A 55 2.81 -2.77 6.78
CA LEU A 55 2.92 -4.21 6.55
C LEU A 55 4.23 -4.61 5.88
N ARG A 56 5.22 -3.71 5.89
CA ARG A 56 6.49 -3.89 5.21
C ARG A 56 7.20 -5.19 5.58
N ASN A 57 7.89 -5.82 4.63
CA ASN A 57 8.75 -6.99 4.83
C ASN A 57 8.02 -8.16 5.49
N ASN A 58 6.95 -8.63 4.85
CA ASN A 58 6.21 -9.82 5.26
C ASN A 58 6.14 -10.80 4.06
N GLY A 59 5.29 -11.81 4.13
CA GLY A 59 5.07 -12.80 3.06
C GLY A 59 3.68 -12.68 2.44
N PHE A 60 3.08 -11.49 2.37
CA PHE A 60 1.75 -11.32 1.80
C PHE A 60 1.78 -11.60 0.30
N LYS A 61 1.09 -12.65 -0.15
CA LYS A 61 0.85 -12.92 -1.59
C LYS A 61 -0.41 -12.25 -2.13
N LYS A 62 -1.35 -11.95 -1.22
CA LYS A 62 -2.62 -11.30 -1.54
C LYS A 62 -2.77 -10.05 -0.70
N PHE A 63 -3.33 -9.01 -1.31
CA PHE A 63 -3.68 -7.79 -0.60
C PHE A 63 -4.72 -8.06 0.51
N PRO A 64 -4.55 -7.51 1.73
CA PRO A 64 -5.47 -7.74 2.86
C PRO A 64 -6.75 -6.92 2.72
N LYS A 65 -7.64 -7.31 1.80
CA LYS A 65 -8.86 -6.56 1.43
C LYS A 65 -9.78 -6.16 2.59
N LYS A 66 -9.81 -6.94 3.69
CA LYS A 66 -10.59 -6.62 4.90
C LYS A 66 -10.15 -5.31 5.55
N MET A 67 -8.89 -4.88 5.38
CA MET A 67 -8.42 -3.59 5.90
C MET A 67 -9.18 -2.41 5.30
N VAL A 68 -9.64 -2.52 4.06
CA VAL A 68 -10.39 -1.44 3.38
C VAL A 68 -11.65 -1.09 4.16
N THR A 69 -12.38 -2.10 4.63
CA THR A 69 -13.62 -1.90 5.39
C THR A 69 -13.40 -1.71 6.88
N LYS A 70 -12.28 -2.20 7.42
CA LYS A 70 -11.97 -2.09 8.86
C LYS A 70 -11.29 -0.79 9.24
N PHE A 71 -10.51 -0.20 8.34
CA PHE A 71 -9.77 1.03 8.56
C PHE A 71 -10.10 2.04 7.43
N PRO A 72 -11.34 2.57 7.40
CA PRO A 72 -11.81 3.40 6.28
C PRO A 72 -11.11 4.78 6.20
N ASN A 73 -10.53 5.26 7.32
CA ASN A 73 -9.90 6.57 7.42
C ASN A 73 -8.38 6.55 7.15
N LEU A 74 -7.86 5.48 6.53
CA LEU A 74 -6.43 5.36 6.27
C LEU A 74 -5.88 6.54 5.44
N THR A 75 -4.75 7.05 5.88
CA THR A 75 -3.99 8.15 5.25
C THR A 75 -2.63 7.67 4.73
N ILE A 76 -2.03 6.66 5.35
CA ILE A 76 -0.76 6.06 4.91
C ILE A 76 -0.87 4.54 4.93
N PHE A 77 -0.49 3.91 3.82
CA PHE A 77 -0.43 2.46 3.72
C PHE A 77 0.92 2.02 3.15
N ASN A 78 1.68 1.24 3.92
CA ASN A 78 2.94 0.64 3.47
C ASN A 78 2.79 -0.88 3.38
N MET A 79 3.05 -1.45 2.22
CA MET A 79 3.08 -2.88 1.92
C MET A 79 4.38 -3.29 1.20
N GLU A 80 5.42 -2.48 1.30
CA GLU A 80 6.73 -2.71 0.67
C GLU A 80 7.31 -4.08 1.01
N GLY A 81 8.00 -4.73 0.06
CA GLY A 81 8.77 -5.94 0.36
C GLY A 81 7.88 -7.12 0.72
N ASN A 82 6.85 -7.35 -0.11
CA ASN A 82 5.95 -8.48 -0.01
C ASN A 82 5.90 -9.21 -1.37
N GLU A 83 4.99 -10.16 -1.52
CA GLU A 83 4.80 -10.92 -2.76
C GLU A 83 3.42 -10.65 -3.39
N ILE A 84 2.87 -9.44 -3.19
CA ILE A 84 1.51 -9.11 -3.62
C ILE A 84 1.48 -9.03 -5.15
N GLU A 85 0.60 -9.82 -5.77
CA GLU A 85 0.45 -9.89 -7.23
C GLU A 85 -0.62 -8.94 -7.77
N GLU A 86 -1.62 -8.63 -6.95
CA GLU A 86 -2.75 -7.78 -7.30
C GLU A 86 -3.21 -6.94 -6.11
N VAL A 87 -3.67 -5.73 -6.41
CA VAL A 87 -4.35 -4.84 -5.46
C VAL A 87 -5.77 -4.63 -5.97
N PRO A 88 -6.80 -4.89 -5.14
CA PRO A 88 -8.18 -4.87 -5.57
C PRO A 88 -8.69 -3.44 -5.81
N THR A 89 -9.73 -3.29 -6.63
CA THR A 89 -10.35 -1.98 -6.95
C THR A 89 -10.90 -1.30 -5.69
N GLU A 90 -11.31 -2.08 -4.69
CA GLU A 90 -11.78 -1.60 -3.40
C GLU A 90 -10.76 -0.70 -2.67
N LEU A 91 -9.47 -0.75 -3.02
CA LEU A 91 -8.46 0.21 -2.57
C LEU A 91 -8.95 1.67 -2.72
N GLY A 92 -9.68 1.97 -3.81
CA GLY A 92 -10.23 3.30 -4.08
C GLY A 92 -11.21 3.83 -3.03
N SER A 93 -11.71 2.95 -2.13
CA SER A 93 -12.58 3.36 -1.02
C SER A 93 -11.82 4.14 0.07
N TRP A 94 -10.48 4.07 0.11
CA TRP A 94 -9.66 4.88 1.01
C TRP A 94 -9.52 6.32 0.53
N THR A 95 -10.62 7.06 0.49
CA THR A 95 -10.70 8.43 -0.04
C THR A 95 -9.87 9.46 0.75
N ASN A 96 -9.31 9.08 1.92
CA ASN A 96 -8.41 9.90 2.73
C ASN A 96 -6.92 9.59 2.53
N LEU A 97 -6.58 8.61 1.68
CA LEU A 97 -5.21 8.13 1.51
C LEU A 97 -4.33 9.20 0.86
N LYS A 98 -3.17 9.44 1.45
CA LYS A 98 -2.16 10.42 1.03
C LYS A 98 -0.85 9.78 0.61
N GLY A 99 -0.54 8.59 1.12
CA GLY A 99 0.69 7.88 0.82
C GLY A 99 0.49 6.39 0.67
N ILE A 100 0.94 5.83 -0.45
CA ILE A 100 1.09 4.38 -0.64
C ILE A 100 2.57 4.10 -0.92
N ASN A 101 3.13 3.14 -0.17
CA ASN A 101 4.37 2.47 -0.56
C ASN A 101 4.05 0.99 -0.82
N GLY A 102 4.04 0.60 -2.09
CA GLY A 102 3.88 -0.77 -2.58
C GLY A 102 5.12 -1.29 -3.30
N ALA A 103 6.28 -0.69 -3.07
CA ALA A 103 7.51 -1.06 -3.76
C ALA A 103 7.94 -2.51 -3.44
N ASN A 104 8.72 -3.12 -4.33
CA ASN A 104 9.26 -4.47 -4.16
C ASN A 104 8.15 -5.51 -3.88
N ASN A 105 7.20 -5.61 -4.82
CA ASN A 105 6.13 -6.59 -4.82
C ASN A 105 6.12 -7.33 -6.18
N LYS A 106 5.03 -8.02 -6.51
CA LYS A 106 4.86 -8.75 -7.77
C LYS A 106 3.69 -8.21 -8.59
N LEU A 107 3.36 -6.92 -8.44
CA LEU A 107 2.20 -6.31 -9.09
C LEU A 107 2.40 -6.33 -10.61
N GLN A 108 1.53 -7.05 -11.31
CA GLN A 108 1.59 -7.18 -12.78
C GLN A 108 0.86 -6.05 -13.50
N LYS A 109 -0.06 -5.38 -12.82
CA LYS A 109 -0.89 -4.31 -13.36
C LYS A 109 -0.90 -3.13 -12.41
N PHE A 110 -1.05 -1.93 -12.97
CA PHE A 110 -1.32 -0.75 -12.17
C PHE A 110 -2.68 -0.90 -11.46
N PRO A 111 -2.77 -0.68 -10.14
CA PRO A 111 -4.02 -0.85 -9.41
C PRO A 111 -5.10 0.16 -9.82
N GLU A 112 -6.21 -0.31 -10.38
CA GLU A 112 -7.34 0.53 -10.81
C GLU A 112 -7.90 1.42 -9.69
N GLY A 113 -7.91 0.95 -8.44
CA GLY A 113 -8.38 1.73 -7.30
C GLY A 113 -7.56 2.99 -7.03
N ILE A 114 -6.31 3.09 -7.51
CA ILE A 114 -5.48 4.29 -7.33
C ILE A 114 -6.08 5.49 -8.05
N TYR A 115 -6.74 5.29 -9.20
CA TYR A 115 -7.36 6.37 -9.94
C TYR A 115 -8.52 7.05 -9.19
N GLU A 116 -9.00 6.48 -8.09
CA GLU A 116 -10.05 7.07 -7.27
C GLU A 116 -9.49 7.88 -6.08
N LEU A 117 -8.17 7.82 -5.86
CA LEU A 117 -7.51 8.41 -4.69
C LEU A 117 -7.11 9.87 -4.92
N GLN A 118 -8.10 10.76 -4.96
CA GLN A 118 -7.91 12.19 -5.25
C GLN A 118 -6.98 12.94 -4.27
N LYS A 119 -6.79 12.41 -3.05
CA LYS A 119 -5.91 12.98 -2.02
C LYS A 119 -4.51 12.37 -2.00
N LEU A 120 -4.21 11.43 -2.90
CA LEU A 120 -2.92 10.74 -2.94
C LEU A 120 -1.82 11.72 -3.34
N VAL A 121 -0.78 11.83 -2.50
CA VAL A 121 0.36 12.74 -2.68
C VAL A 121 1.62 11.96 -3.05
N HIS A 122 1.80 10.78 -2.45
CA HIS A 122 2.96 9.92 -2.65
C HIS A 122 2.53 8.53 -3.08
N LEU A 123 3.06 8.06 -4.19
CA LEU A 123 2.87 6.69 -4.68
C LEU A 123 4.22 6.11 -5.08
N ASP A 124 4.64 5.06 -4.38
CA ASP A 124 5.78 4.24 -4.77
C ASP A 124 5.31 2.83 -5.13
N LEU A 125 5.49 2.45 -6.38
CA LEU A 125 5.27 1.10 -6.91
C LEU A 125 6.53 0.58 -7.61
N SER A 126 7.71 1.09 -7.25
CA SER A 126 8.97 0.62 -7.83
C SER A 126 9.24 -0.86 -7.56
N GLY A 127 10.03 -1.52 -8.40
CA GLY A 127 10.39 -2.93 -8.20
C GLY A 127 9.16 -3.85 -8.29
N ASN A 128 8.34 -3.67 -9.32
CA ASN A 128 7.16 -4.48 -9.61
C ASN A 128 7.21 -4.94 -11.08
N LEU A 129 6.12 -5.52 -11.58
CA LEU A 129 5.99 -6.07 -12.93
C LEU A 129 4.98 -5.29 -13.79
N ILE A 130 4.77 -4.02 -13.49
CA ILE A 130 3.79 -3.16 -14.18
C ILE A 130 4.34 -2.77 -15.56
N SER A 131 3.65 -3.15 -16.63
CA SER A 131 4.06 -2.81 -18.01
C SER A 131 3.38 -1.56 -18.56
N GLU A 132 2.21 -1.22 -18.04
CA GLU A 132 1.37 -0.13 -18.54
C GLU A 132 0.45 0.41 -17.44
N LEU A 133 -0.06 1.62 -17.68
CA LEU A 133 -1.12 2.27 -16.91
C LEU A 133 -1.80 3.33 -17.80
N ASP A 134 -2.98 3.77 -17.39
CA ASP A 134 -3.70 4.86 -18.01
C ASP A 134 -3.16 6.20 -17.47
N VAL A 135 -2.28 6.83 -18.24
CA VAL A 135 -1.62 8.08 -17.86
C VAL A 135 -2.60 9.26 -17.86
N ASP A 136 -3.56 9.26 -18.80
CA ASP A 136 -4.61 10.28 -18.86
C ASP A 136 -5.43 10.24 -17.56
N ARG A 137 -5.96 9.07 -17.21
CA ARG A 137 -6.78 8.89 -16.00
C ARG A 137 -5.99 9.17 -14.72
N LEU A 138 -4.71 8.77 -14.67
CA LEU A 138 -3.84 9.09 -13.54
C LEU A 138 -3.75 10.60 -13.33
N TYR A 139 -3.45 11.34 -14.40
CA TYR A 139 -3.26 12.78 -14.32
C TYR A 139 -4.55 13.59 -14.28
N GLU A 140 -5.70 13.02 -14.65
CA GLU A 140 -7.01 13.64 -14.45
C GLU A 140 -7.52 13.50 -13.02
N ASN A 141 -7.33 12.33 -12.40
CA ASN A 141 -7.95 12.05 -11.11
C ASN A 141 -7.02 12.28 -9.91
N CYS A 142 -5.71 12.01 -10.05
CA CYS A 142 -4.75 12.13 -8.95
C CYS A 142 -4.04 13.50 -8.93
N GLN A 143 -4.82 14.59 -8.92
CA GLN A 143 -4.31 15.97 -8.99
C GLN A 143 -3.40 16.36 -7.83
N ALA A 144 -3.54 15.71 -6.67
CA ALA A 144 -2.71 15.94 -5.49
C ALA A 144 -1.33 15.25 -5.56
N LEU A 145 -1.10 14.39 -6.56
CA LEU A 145 0.10 13.58 -6.65
C LEU A 145 1.33 14.46 -6.86
N ALA A 146 2.28 14.38 -5.93
CA ALA A 146 3.53 15.13 -5.96
C ALA A 146 4.74 14.22 -6.24
N GLN A 147 4.64 12.93 -5.88
CA GLN A 147 5.70 11.97 -6.11
C GLN A 147 5.11 10.66 -6.63
N LEU A 148 5.60 10.24 -7.80
CA LEU A 148 5.31 8.97 -8.43
C LEU A 148 6.62 8.23 -8.70
N ASN A 149 6.78 7.06 -8.10
CA ASN A 149 7.91 6.19 -8.37
C ASN A 149 7.43 4.88 -8.99
N LEU A 150 7.83 4.65 -10.24
CA LEU A 150 7.59 3.43 -11.01
C LEU A 150 8.91 2.83 -11.52
N SER A 151 10.06 3.21 -10.93
CA SER A 151 11.35 2.64 -11.32
C SER A 151 11.37 1.13 -11.17
N GLU A 152 12.23 0.45 -11.93
CA GLU A 152 12.34 -1.02 -11.84
C GLU A 152 11.01 -1.74 -12.14
N ASN A 153 10.21 -1.18 -13.06
CA ASN A 153 9.07 -1.84 -13.68
C ASN A 153 9.31 -2.00 -15.19
N PRO A 154 8.77 -3.06 -15.83
CA PRO A 154 8.86 -3.27 -17.27
C PRO A 154 7.93 -2.34 -18.08
N LEU A 155 7.83 -1.06 -17.70
CA LEU A 155 6.99 -0.08 -18.38
C LEU A 155 7.38 0.05 -19.85
N SER A 156 6.37 0.04 -20.72
CA SER A 156 6.56 0.26 -22.15
C SER A 156 7.18 1.65 -22.42
N GLN A 157 7.88 1.79 -23.54
CA GLN A 157 8.49 3.07 -23.92
C GLN A 157 7.42 4.15 -24.12
N GLU A 158 6.29 3.79 -24.72
CA GLU A 158 5.13 4.68 -24.91
C GLU A 158 4.60 5.19 -23.57
N THR A 159 4.42 4.29 -22.60
CA THR A 159 3.99 4.66 -21.25
C THR A 159 4.99 5.60 -20.57
N LYS A 160 6.29 5.33 -20.68
CA LYS A 160 7.35 6.19 -20.11
C LYS A 160 7.35 7.58 -20.73
N GLU A 161 7.16 7.68 -22.05
CA GLU A 161 7.08 8.96 -22.76
C GLU A 161 5.84 9.74 -22.38
N SER A 162 4.68 9.07 -22.32
CA SER A 162 3.43 9.67 -21.86
C SER A 162 3.58 10.22 -20.44
N LEU A 163 4.11 9.44 -19.49
CA LEU A 163 4.36 9.90 -18.12
C LEU A 163 5.28 11.13 -18.03
N LYS A 164 6.23 11.30 -18.95
CA LYS A 164 7.15 12.44 -18.96
C LYS A 164 6.54 13.69 -19.58
N ASN A 165 5.87 13.54 -20.72
CA ASN A 165 5.53 14.64 -21.64
C ASN A 165 4.02 14.93 -21.72
N HIS A 166 3.19 14.29 -20.89
CA HIS A 166 1.75 14.48 -20.91
C HIS A 166 1.33 15.95 -20.68
N PRO A 167 0.41 16.52 -21.48
CA PRO A 167 -0.01 17.92 -21.33
C PRO A 167 -0.71 18.21 -19.99
N LYS A 168 -1.35 17.19 -19.40
CA LYS A 168 -2.03 17.29 -18.09
C LYS A 168 -1.12 16.93 -16.90
N LYS A 169 0.16 16.66 -17.12
CA LYS A 169 1.07 16.30 -16.02
C LYS A 169 1.15 17.45 -15.00
N PRO A 170 0.92 17.19 -13.69
CA PRO A 170 1.04 18.23 -12.69
C PRO A 170 2.47 18.79 -12.61
N ALA A 171 2.62 20.11 -12.63
CA ALA A 171 3.95 20.75 -12.69
C ALA A 171 4.87 20.41 -11.50
N LYS A 172 4.29 20.10 -10.33
CA LYS A 172 5.02 19.72 -9.11
C LYS A 172 5.30 18.22 -9.02
N LEU A 173 4.75 17.41 -9.93
CA LEU A 173 4.88 15.97 -9.89
C LEU A 173 6.30 15.54 -10.30
N VAL A 174 7.00 14.93 -9.36
CA VAL A 174 8.27 14.25 -9.61
C VAL A 174 7.96 12.80 -9.98
N VAL A 175 8.36 12.40 -11.20
CA VAL A 175 8.19 11.04 -11.71
C VAL A 175 9.55 10.36 -11.82
N LYS A 176 9.67 9.17 -11.24
CA LYS A 176 10.83 8.26 -11.37
C LYS A 176 10.39 7.00 -12.15
N LEU A 177 11.16 6.60 -13.15
CA LEU A 177 10.85 5.54 -14.12
C LEU A 177 12.03 4.61 -14.32
#